data_AF-A0A538J963-F1
#
_entry.id   AF-A0A538J963-F1
#
_cell.length_a   1.000
_cell.length_b   1.000
_cell.length_c   1.000
_cell.angle_alpha   90.00
_cell.angle_beta   90.00
_cell.angle_gamma   90.00
#
_symmetry.space_group_name_H-M   'P 1'
#
loop_
_entity.id
_entity.type
_entity.pdbx_description
1 polymer ?
#
loop_
_entity_poly.entity_id
_entity_poly.type
_entity_poly.pdbx_seq_one_letter_code
_entity_poly.pdbx_strand_id
1 'polypeptide(L)' 'MVGERIADRYELEELVGSGGMSSVYRAHDQLLDRKVALKIASAARPARSRGSRTRTSSP' A
#
# COMPACT_ATOMS: atom_id res chain seq x y z
N MET A 1 11.95 -2.22 -5.40
CA MET A 1 11.78 -2.57 -3.97
C MET A 1 13.18 -2.82 -3.38
N VAL A 2 13.33 -3.25 -2.11
CA VAL A 2 14.60 -3.29 -1.30
C VAL A 2 15.87 -2.82 -2.04
N GLY A 3 16.43 -1.70 -1.60
CA GLY A 3 17.40 -0.88 -2.32
C GLY A 3 16.75 0.21 -3.18
N GLU A 4 15.44 0.11 -3.43
CA GLU A 4 14.67 1.20 -4.04
C GLU A 4 14.45 2.35 -3.05
N ARG A 5 14.48 3.57 -3.58
CA ARG A 5 14.18 4.77 -2.84
C ARG A 5 12.86 5.39 -3.29
N ILE A 6 11.94 5.55 -2.35
CA ILE A 6 10.61 6.12 -2.58
C ILE A 6 10.65 7.62 -2.28
N ALA A 7 10.10 8.41 -3.22
CA ALA A 7 10.06 9.88 -3.13
C ALA A 7 11.43 10.51 -2.82
N ASP A 8 12.51 9.91 -3.32
CA ASP A 8 13.91 10.31 -3.08
C ASP A 8 14.30 10.43 -1.59
N ARG A 9 13.53 9.82 -0.69
CA ARG A 9 13.67 9.98 0.77
C ARG A 9 13.74 8.67 1.53
N TYR A 10 12.86 7.72 1.21
CA TYR A 10 12.73 6.49 1.98
C TYR A 10 13.43 5.36 1.25
N GLU A 11 14.57 4.93 1.75
CA GLU A 11 15.29 3.77 1.22
C GLU A 11 14.72 2.48 1.82
N LEU A 12 14.23 1.56 0.99
CA LEU A 12 13.67 0.29 1.45
C LEU A 12 14.79 -0.69 1.80
N GLU A 13 14.79 -1.27 3.00
CA GLU A 13 15.86 -2.16 3.47
C GLU A 13 15.45 -3.63 3.55
N GLU A 14 14.26 -3.92 4.07
CA GLU A 14 13.76 -5.29 4.21
C GLU A 14 12.24 -5.30 4.16
N LEU A 15 11.67 -6.40 3.67
CA LEU A 15 10.24 -6.67 3.81
C LEU A 15 9.97 -7.18 5.22
N VAL A 16 9.18 -6.45 5.99
CA VAL A 16 8.80 -6.80 7.36
C VAL A 16 7.55 -7.68 7.38
N GLY A 17 6.64 -7.46 6.42
CA GLY A 17 5.43 -8.28 6.31
C GLY A 17 4.64 -7.98 5.06
N SER A 18 3.80 -8.92 4.65
CA SER A 18 2.88 -8.76 3.53
C SER A 18 1.51 -9.33 3.89
N GLY A 19 0.45 -8.73 3.37
CA GLY A 19 -0.91 -9.18 3.65
C GLY A 19 -1.98 -8.37 2.96
N GLY A 20 -3.08 -9.04 2.60
CA GLY A 20 -4.22 -8.46 1.91
C GLY A 20 -3.82 -7.76 0.62
N MET A 21 -3.85 -6.42 0.62
CA MET A 21 -3.53 -5.57 -0.53
C MET A 21 -2.29 -4.70 -0.28
N SER A 22 -1.40 -5.06 0.65
CA SER A 22 -0.26 -4.22 0.99
C SER A 22 0.96 -4.99 1.48
N SER A 23 2.12 -4.37 1.32
CA SER A 23 3.42 -4.82 1.86
C SER A 23 3.98 -3.76 2.80
N VAL A 24 4.62 -4.18 3.88
CA VAL A 24 5.27 -3.32 4.87
C VAL A 24 6.77 -3.59 4.83
N TYR A 25 7.55 -2.54 4.65
CA TYR A 25 9.01 -2.59 4.62
C TYR A 25 9.60 -1.82 5.80
N ARG A 26 10.76 -2.27 6.30
CA ARG A 26 11.65 -1.39 7.04
C ARG A 26 12.32 -0.48 6.01
N ALA A 27 12.34 0.80 6.30
CA ALA A 27 12.96 1.79 5.45
C ALA A 27 13.80 2.76 6.28
N HIS A 28 14.81 3.37 5.67
CA HIS A 28 15.56 4.48 6.24
C HIS A 28 14.99 5.80 5.73
N ASP A 29 14.48 6.63 6.63
CA ASP A 29 14.15 8.02 6.34
C ASP A 29 15.45 8.84 6.33
N GLN A 30 15.94 9.20 5.14
CA GLN A 30 17.20 9.91 4.96
C GLN A 30 17.17 11.35 5.48
N LEU A 31 15.98 11.96 5.61
CA LEU A 31 15.85 13.33 6.10
C LEU A 31 15.93 13.40 7.63
N LEU A 32 15.29 12.44 8.29
CA LEU A 32 15.23 12.37 9.76
C LEU A 32 16.25 11.39 10.35
N ASP A 33 17.07 10.77 9.49
CA ASP A 33 18.07 9.76 9.81
C ASP A 33 17.59 8.67 10.78
N ARG A 34 16.46 8.03 10.46
CA ARG A 34 15.87 6.99 11.32
C ARG A 34 15.21 5.86 10.56
N LYS A 35 15.10 4.69 11.19
CA LYS A 35 14.35 3.56 10.65
C LYS A 35 12.85 3.78 10.84
N VAL A 36 12.07 3.52 9.80
CA VAL A 36 10.61 3.65 9.75
C VAL A 36 9.99 2.43 9.09
N ALA A 37 8.72 2.17 9.38
CA ALA A 37 7.94 1.17 8.65
C ALA A 37 7.17 1.86 7.51
N LEU A 38 7.43 1.46 6.26
CA LEU A 38 6.75 1.99 5.08
C LEU A 38 5.75 0.97 4.54
N LYS A 39 4.46 1.30 4.60
CA LYS A 39 3.37 0.48 4.04
C LYS A 39 3.06 0.90 2.61
N ILE A 40 3.29 0.00 1.67
CA ILE A 40 3.03 0.20 0.24
C ILE A 40 1.77 -0.57 -0.11
N ALA A 41 0.74 0.14 -0.58
CA ALA A 41 -0.47 -0.48 -1.11
C ALA A 41 -0.18 -1.04 -2.51
N SER A 42 -0.47 -2.32 -2.72
CA SER A 42 -0.50 -2.88 -4.06
C SER A 42 -1.69 -2.26 -4.79
N ALA A 43 -1.50 -1.86 -6.05
CA ALA A 43 -2.58 -1.38 -6.90
C ALA A 43 -3.54 -2.53 -7.28
N ALA A 44 -4.05 -3.26 -6.30
CA ALA A 44 -5.22 -4.09 -6.46
C ALA A 44 -6.38 -3.12 -6.70
N ARG A 45 -6.73 -3.01 -7.99
CA ARG A 45 -7.91 -2.38 -8.57
C ARG A 45 -8.97 -2.10 -7.48
N PRO A 46 -9.41 -0.84 -7.28
CA PRO A 46 -10.39 -0.52 -6.24
C PRO A 46 -11.54 -1.51 -6.41
N ALA A 47 -11.82 -2.29 -5.36
CA ALA A 47 -12.90 -3.25 -5.38
C ALA A 47 -14.13 -2.47 -5.83
N ARG A 48 -14.63 -2.76 -7.04
CA ARG A 48 -15.84 -2.12 -7.57
C ARG A 48 -16.87 -2.23 -6.46
N SER A 49 -17.29 -1.08 -5.92
CA SER A 49 -18.42 -1.05 -5.02
C SER A 49 -19.58 -1.71 -5.75
N ARG A 50 -20.08 -2.83 -5.21
CA ARG A 50 -21.28 -3.52 -5.70
C ARG A 50 -22.48 -2.64 -5.39
N GLY A 51 -22.61 -1.55 -6.13
CA GLY A 51 -23.81 -0.74 -6.22
C GLY A 51 -24.70 -1.28 -7.33
N SER A 52 -25.46 -2.34 -7.02
CA SER A 52 -26.62 -2.71 -7.84
C SER A 52 -27.84 -2.77 -6.91
N ARG A 53 -28.35 -1.58 -6.57
CA ARG A 53 -29.77 -1.42 -6.25
C ARG A 53 -30.54 -1.68 -7.54
N THR A 54 -30.88 -2.94 -7.80
CA THR A 54 -31.99 -3.22 -8.72
C THR A 54 -33.26 -2.79 -8.01
N ARG A 55 -33.65 -1.53 -8.25
CA ARG A 55 -35.07 -1.18 -8.29
C ARG A 55 -35.67 -2.01 -9.42
N THR A 56 -36.33 -3.10 -9.07
CA THR A 56 -37.43 -3.61 -9.88
C THR A 56 -38.66 -3.54 -9.01
N SER A 57 -39.22 -2.33 -8.96
CA SER A 57 -40.66 -2.14 -8.90
C SER A 57 -41.27 -2.77 -10.15
N SER A 58 -42.23 -3.67 -9.98
CA SER A 58 -43.60 -3.57 -10.53
C SER A 58 -44.29 -4.95 -10.63
N PRO A 59 -45.63 -4.96 -10.59
CA PRO A 59 -46.48 -6.00 -10.02
C PRO A 59 -46.83 -7.15 -10.97
#